data_AF-A0A6F8VFA5-F1
#
_entry.id   AF-A0A6F8VFA5-F1
#
_cell.length_a   1.000
_cell.length_b   1.000
_cell.length_c   1.000
_cell.angle_alpha   90.00
_cell.angle_beta   90.00
_cell.angle_gamma   90.00
#
_symmetry.space_group_name_H-M   'P 1'
#
loop_
_entity.id
_entity.type
_entity.pdbx_description
1 polymer ?
#
loop_
_entity_poly.entity_id
_entity_poly.type
_entity_poly.pdbx_seq_one_letter_code
_entity_poly.pdbx_strand_id
1 'polypeptide(L)'
;MNIIFVSDSLTRGKSISLGHRHIMMLLLGWLMLPILIAFGLYYFTLSRDGIPSPLNRAQNRVYLQENLNTMAARLGQLQAQVFRLNALGGRLAKHFNLPEKEFDFSQKPGQGGPEPRLMQYQLNPQQLEQELERFAKQLDARADGLSVLEALTLREQVKQSAFPSLFPVSTGWFSSNYGWRLDPFSGKQAMHEGVDFMAAVGTPIKAAAGGVVVYSDIHPQYGNMIAIDHGNGLISRYAHASKRLVKTGDLVLQGQKIGEVGTTGRSTGPHLHFEILSNGAPQNPVRYLQVPG
;
A
#
# COMPACT_ATOMS: atom_id res chain seq x y z
N MET A 1 73.32 22.80 -66.84
CA MET A 1 73.21 24.27 -66.97
C MET A 1 74.07 24.89 -65.88
N ASN A 2 75.02 25.77 -66.22
CA ASN A 2 75.88 26.41 -65.21
C ASN A 2 75.25 27.75 -64.83
N ILE A 3 74.77 27.85 -63.59
CA ILE A 3 74.25 29.11 -63.05
C ILE A 3 75.37 29.71 -62.21
N ILE A 4 75.86 30.88 -62.62
CA ILE A 4 76.93 31.60 -61.93
C ILE A 4 76.27 32.72 -61.13
N PHE A 5 76.31 32.62 -59.80
CA PHE A 5 75.87 33.70 -58.92
C PHE A 5 77.01 34.68 -58.71
N VAL A 6 76.80 35.95 -59.02
CA VAL A 6 77.69 37.06 -58.68
C VAL A 6 76.89 38.02 -57.80
N SER A 7 77.31 38.19 -56.54
CA SER A 7 76.80 39.24 -55.65
C SER A 7 77.98 40.10 -55.18
N ASP A 8 77.73 41.40 -54.96
CA ASP A 8 78.74 42.45 -54.74
C ASP A 8 79.64 42.29 -53.48
N SER A 9 79.50 41.21 -52.71
CA SER A 9 80.29 40.95 -51.51
C SER A 9 81.17 39.69 -51.57
N LEU A 10 81.22 38.96 -52.69
CA LEU A 10 81.99 37.71 -52.81
C LEU A 10 83.07 37.80 -53.90
N THR A 11 84.33 37.97 -53.48
CA THR A 11 85.53 38.10 -54.35
C THR A 11 85.96 36.80 -55.06
N ARG A 12 85.19 35.70 -54.97
CA ARG A 12 85.34 34.51 -55.81
C ARG A 12 83.96 33.92 -56.15
N GLY A 13 83.61 33.92 -57.44
CA GLY A 13 82.39 33.29 -57.93
C GLY A 13 82.44 31.77 -57.72
N LYS A 14 81.51 31.22 -56.92
CA LYS A 14 81.30 29.78 -56.80
C LYS A 14 80.32 29.35 -57.89
N SER A 15 80.81 28.59 -58.87
CA SER A 15 79.97 27.98 -59.90
C SER A 15 79.46 26.62 -59.42
N ILE A 16 78.14 26.44 -59.30
CA ILE A 16 77.52 25.13 -59.09
C ILE A 16 77.10 24.59 -60.45
N SER A 17 77.64 23.43 -60.83
CA SER A 17 77.25 22.75 -62.07
C SER A 17 75.95 21.98 -61.82
N LEU A 18 74.82 22.53 -62.28
CA LEU A 18 73.52 21.86 -62.20
C LEU A 18 73.45 20.76 -63.27
N GLY A 19 73.96 19.58 -62.91
CA GLY A 19 73.85 18.34 -63.69
C GLY A 19 72.47 17.69 -63.53
N HIS A 20 72.11 16.81 -64.47
CA HIS A 20 70.79 16.15 -64.52
C HIS A 20 70.40 15.43 -63.21
N ARG A 21 71.39 14.91 -62.46
CA ARG A 21 71.22 14.29 -61.14
C ARG A 21 70.68 15.25 -60.08
N HIS A 22 71.08 16.53 -60.09
CA HIS A 22 70.59 17.54 -59.13
C HIS A 22 69.14 17.93 -59.42
N ILE A 23 68.75 17.97 -60.70
CA ILE A 23 67.37 18.24 -61.12
C ILE A 23 66.46 17.07 -60.68
N MET A 24 66.89 15.82 -60.86
CA MET A 24 66.14 14.66 -60.35
C MET A 24 65.97 14.69 -58.82
N MET A 25 67.00 15.04 -58.05
CA MET A 25 66.90 15.13 -56.59
C MET A 25 65.95 16.24 -56.13
N LEU A 26 65.94 17.39 -56.81
CA LEU A 26 64.99 18.47 -56.54
C LEU A 26 63.55 18.06 -56.86
N LEU A 27 63.33 17.35 -57.97
CA LEU A 27 62.02 16.83 -58.35
C LEU A 27 61.50 15.80 -57.35
N LEU A 28 62.36 14.88 -56.89
CA LEU A 28 62.02 13.89 -55.88
C LEU A 28 61.70 14.54 -54.53
N GLY A 29 62.50 15.53 -54.12
CA GLY A 29 62.27 16.30 -52.89
C GLY A 29 60.94 17.05 -52.92
N TRP A 30 60.60 17.65 -54.07
CA TRP A 30 59.34 18.35 -54.25
C TRP A 30 58.13 17.40 -54.20
N LEU A 31 58.28 16.18 -54.70
CA LEU A 31 57.24 15.14 -54.63
C LEU A 31 57.01 14.59 -53.21
N MET A 32 58.07 14.53 -52.39
CA MET A 32 58.01 14.01 -51.01
C MET A 32 57.51 15.05 -49.99
N LEU A 33 57.66 16.34 -50.28
CA LEU A 33 57.25 17.43 -49.42
C LEU A 33 55.76 17.38 -49.00
N PRO A 34 54.77 17.21 -49.89
CA PRO A 34 53.36 17.16 -49.50
C PRO A 34 53.02 15.95 -48.62
N ILE A 35 53.72 14.82 -48.80
CA ILE A 35 53.50 13.60 -48.01
C ILE A 35 53.94 13.83 -46.56
N LEU A 36 55.10 14.48 -46.36
CA LEU A 36 55.60 14.82 -45.03
C LEU A 36 54.72 15.85 -44.32
N ILE A 37 54.22 16.85 -45.07
CA ILE A 37 53.28 17.84 -44.53
C ILE A 37 51.97 17.18 -44.12
N ALA A 38 51.42 16.28 -44.94
CA ALA A 38 50.20 15.54 -44.62
C ALA A 38 50.40 14.64 -43.38
N PHE A 39 51.55 13.97 -43.27
CA PHE A 39 51.88 13.13 -42.12
C PHE A 39 52.04 13.97 -40.83
N GLY A 40 52.69 15.12 -40.92
CA GLY A 40 52.84 16.05 -39.80
C GLY A 40 51.50 16.62 -39.33
N LEU A 41 50.64 17.02 -40.27
CA LEU A 41 49.28 17.47 -39.94
C LEU A 41 48.44 16.36 -39.31
N TYR A 42 48.54 15.13 -39.80
CA TYR A 42 47.87 13.97 -39.21
C TYR A 42 48.34 13.71 -37.77
N TYR A 43 49.65 13.78 -37.52
CA TYR A 43 50.20 13.58 -36.18
C TYR A 43 49.85 14.72 -35.22
N PHE A 44 49.81 15.95 -35.74
CA PHE A 44 49.46 17.14 -34.98
C PHE A 44 47.98 17.17 -34.60
N THR A 45 47.06 16.79 -35.51
CA THR A 45 45.64 16.65 -35.17
C THR A 45 45.41 15.54 -34.15
N LEU A 46 46.12 14.40 -34.28
CA LEU A 46 46.04 13.30 -33.32
C LEU A 46 46.54 13.69 -31.91
N SER A 47 47.52 14.58 -31.83
CA SER A 47 48.10 15.05 -30.56
C SER A 47 47.30 16.17 -29.90
N ARG A 48 46.54 16.96 -30.68
CA ARG A 48 45.85 18.15 -30.19
C ARG A 48 44.37 17.91 -29.94
N ASP A 49 43.72 17.18 -30.84
CA ASP A 49 42.34 16.75 -30.68
C ASP A 49 42.38 15.30 -30.21
N GLY A 50 42.28 15.10 -28.90
CA GLY A 50 42.25 13.77 -28.30
C GLY A 50 41.10 12.95 -28.88
N ILE A 51 41.35 12.24 -30.00
CA ILE A 51 40.40 11.32 -30.59
C ILE A 51 40.17 10.26 -29.51
N PRO A 52 38.96 10.14 -28.94
CA PRO A 52 38.74 9.20 -27.86
C PRO A 52 39.07 7.80 -28.39
N SER A 53 40.07 7.19 -27.78
CA SER A 53 40.57 5.86 -28.14
C SER A 53 39.39 4.88 -28.21
N PRO A 54 39.44 3.84 -29.06
CA PRO A 54 38.37 2.84 -29.13
C PRO A 54 38.06 2.22 -27.75
N LEU A 55 39.07 2.15 -26.86
CA LEU A 55 38.93 1.75 -25.46
C LEU A 55 38.06 2.72 -24.64
N ASN A 56 38.29 4.04 -24.75
CA ASN A 56 37.48 5.05 -24.06
C ASN A 56 36.03 5.09 -24.57
N ARG A 57 35.81 4.83 -25.86
CA ARG A 57 34.44 4.72 -26.42
C ARG A 57 33.71 3.49 -25.91
N ALA A 58 34.41 2.35 -25.78
CA ALA A 58 33.84 1.14 -25.21
C ALA A 58 33.53 1.33 -23.72
N GLN A 59 34.47 1.88 -22.95
CA GLN A 59 34.25 2.21 -21.53
C GLN A 59 33.06 3.16 -21.34
N ASN A 60 33.02 4.28 -22.06
CA ASN A 60 31.88 5.21 -21.97
C ASN A 60 30.55 4.55 -22.33
N ARG A 61 30.51 3.64 -23.31
CA ARG A 61 29.29 2.88 -23.64
C ARG A 61 28.88 1.93 -22.52
N VAL A 62 29.84 1.26 -21.87
CA VAL A 62 29.58 0.39 -20.73
C VAL A 62 29.03 1.21 -19.56
N TYR A 63 29.67 2.33 -19.19
CA TYR A 63 29.18 3.24 -18.15
C TYR A 63 27.78 3.79 -18.46
N LEU A 64 27.52 4.15 -19.73
CA LEU A 64 26.21 4.65 -20.14
C LEU A 64 25.14 3.55 -20.04
N GLN A 65 25.46 2.33 -20.48
CA GLN A 65 24.55 1.18 -20.40
C GLN A 65 24.25 0.78 -18.95
N GLU A 66 25.26 0.80 -18.08
CA GLU A 66 25.09 0.46 -16.67
C GLU A 66 24.22 1.48 -15.93
N ASN A 67 24.41 2.78 -16.20
CA ASN A 67 23.52 3.81 -15.68
C ASN A 67 22.08 3.65 -16.19
N LEU A 68 21.88 3.33 -17.48
CA LEU A 68 20.55 3.10 -18.05
C LEU A 68 19.86 1.87 -17.45
N ASN A 69 20.60 0.78 -17.24
CA ASN A 69 20.07 -0.42 -16.60
C ASN A 69 19.67 -0.15 -15.15
N THR A 70 20.47 0.62 -14.43
CA THR A 70 20.17 1.02 -13.05
C THR A 70 18.92 1.90 -13.00
N MET A 71 18.79 2.87 -13.91
CA MET A 71 17.59 3.70 -14.04
C MET A 71 16.35 2.87 -14.42
N ALA A 72 16.47 1.94 -15.35
CA ALA A 72 15.38 1.05 -15.76
C ALA A 72 14.89 0.18 -14.59
N ALA A 73 15.82 -0.37 -13.81
CA ALA A 73 15.50 -1.14 -12.60
C ALA A 73 14.78 -0.27 -11.55
N ARG A 74 15.25 0.96 -11.31
CA ARG A 74 14.61 1.93 -10.39
C ARG A 74 13.23 2.34 -10.86
N LEU A 75 13.05 2.60 -12.15
CA LEU A 75 11.73 2.89 -12.74
C LEU A 75 10.77 1.71 -12.57
N GLY A 76 11.25 0.48 -12.77
CA GLY A 76 10.46 -0.73 -12.51
C GLY A 76 10.04 -0.86 -11.04
N GLN A 77 10.94 -0.56 -10.10
CA GLN A 77 10.62 -0.55 -8.66
C GLN A 77 9.55 0.50 -8.33
N LEU A 78 9.71 1.73 -8.84
CA LEU A 78 8.73 2.80 -8.63
C LEU A 78 7.36 2.46 -9.23
N GLN A 79 7.33 1.89 -10.44
CA GLN A 79 6.09 1.44 -11.05
C GLN A 79 5.39 0.39 -10.19
N ALA A 80 6.12 -0.64 -9.73
CA ALA A 80 5.56 -1.67 -8.86
C ALA A 80 5.01 -1.08 -7.54
N GLN A 81 5.69 -0.09 -6.97
CA GLN A 81 5.28 0.59 -5.75
C GLN A 81 4.00 1.41 -5.95
N VAL A 82 3.88 2.14 -7.07
CA VAL A 82 2.65 2.85 -7.45
C VAL A 82 1.50 1.88 -7.70
N PHE A 83 1.74 0.74 -8.36
CA PHE A 83 0.72 -0.30 -8.53
C PHE A 83 0.22 -0.83 -7.19
N ARG A 84 1.12 -1.07 -6.22
CA ARG A 84 0.75 -1.49 -4.88
C ARG A 84 -0.09 -0.42 -4.16
N LEU A 85 0.27 0.84 -4.28
CA LEU A 85 -0.49 1.97 -3.73
C LEU A 85 -1.89 2.08 -4.35
N ASN A 86 -2.00 1.94 -5.68
CA ASN A 86 -3.30 1.90 -6.38
C ASN A 86 -4.17 0.74 -5.85
N ALA A 87 -3.60 -0.44 -5.66
CA ALA A 87 -4.33 -1.60 -5.14
C ALA A 87 -4.82 -1.37 -3.69
N LEU A 88 -4.01 -0.74 -2.84
CA LEU A 88 -4.39 -0.33 -1.49
C LEU A 88 -5.50 0.74 -1.51
N GLY A 89 -5.32 1.79 -2.30
CA GLY A 89 -6.28 2.87 -2.47
C GLY A 89 -7.64 2.38 -2.95
N GLY A 90 -7.67 1.48 -3.95
CA GLY A 90 -8.90 0.88 -4.45
C GLY A 90 -9.64 0.03 -3.41
N ARG A 91 -8.92 -0.75 -2.60
CA ARG A 91 -9.54 -1.51 -1.49
C ARG A 91 -10.18 -0.59 -0.46
N LEU A 92 -9.46 0.46 -0.06
CA LEU A 92 -9.98 1.47 0.88
C LEU A 92 -11.19 2.21 0.29
N ALA A 93 -11.14 2.64 -0.97
CA ALA A 93 -12.23 3.35 -1.62
C ALA A 93 -13.52 2.51 -1.68
N LYS A 94 -13.41 1.24 -2.09
CA LYS A 94 -14.55 0.31 -2.11
C LYS A 94 -15.15 0.09 -0.73
N HIS A 95 -14.32 0.05 0.29
CA HIS A 95 -14.73 -0.20 1.66
C HIS A 95 -15.49 0.98 2.30
N PHE A 96 -15.10 2.20 1.95
CA PHE A 96 -15.76 3.43 2.44
C PHE A 96 -16.78 4.01 1.45
N ASN A 97 -17.07 3.30 0.36
CA ASN A 97 -17.96 3.74 -0.70
C ASN A 97 -17.57 5.12 -1.28
N LEU A 98 -16.25 5.37 -1.36
CA LEU A 98 -15.68 6.57 -1.95
C LEU A 98 -15.55 6.38 -3.47
N PRO A 99 -15.67 7.45 -4.27
CA PRO A 99 -15.46 7.36 -5.71
C PRO A 99 -14.04 6.87 -6.02
N GLU A 100 -13.93 5.72 -6.67
CA GLU A 100 -12.64 5.06 -6.99
C GLU A 100 -11.69 5.96 -7.79
N LYS A 101 -12.26 6.92 -8.55
CA LYS A 101 -11.50 7.91 -9.33
C LYS A 101 -10.66 8.86 -8.49
N GLU A 102 -10.99 9.08 -7.22
CA GLU A 102 -10.24 9.97 -6.33
C GLU A 102 -8.92 9.34 -5.84
N PHE A 103 -8.78 8.02 -5.96
CA PHE A 103 -7.61 7.24 -5.52
C PHE A 103 -6.87 6.56 -6.69
N ASP A 104 -7.14 7.00 -7.91
CA ASP A 104 -6.46 6.52 -9.10
C ASP A 104 -5.16 7.30 -9.33
N PHE A 105 -4.06 6.82 -8.74
CA PHE A 105 -2.73 7.41 -8.92
C PHE A 105 -2.11 7.07 -10.29
N SER A 106 -2.82 6.38 -11.19
CA SER A 106 -2.40 6.20 -12.59
C SER A 106 -2.72 7.41 -13.47
N GLN A 107 -3.67 8.26 -13.04
CA GLN A 107 -3.96 9.50 -13.73
C GLN A 107 -2.89 10.54 -13.42
N LYS A 108 -2.32 11.12 -14.49
CA LYS A 108 -1.40 12.24 -14.35
C LYS A 108 -2.15 13.41 -13.74
N PRO A 109 -1.72 13.93 -12.58
CA PRO A 109 -2.37 15.10 -11.99
C PRO A 109 -2.28 16.27 -12.97
N GLY A 110 -3.29 17.14 -12.95
CA GLY A 110 -3.26 18.37 -13.72
C GLY A 110 -2.04 19.20 -13.31
N GLN A 111 -1.09 19.34 -14.22
CA GLN A 111 0.11 20.15 -14.03
C GLN A 111 0.07 21.31 -15.02
N GLY A 112 0.33 22.52 -14.53
CA GLY A 112 0.39 23.73 -15.34
C GLY A 112 1.35 24.73 -14.71
N GLY A 113 1.91 25.61 -15.53
CA GLY A 113 2.84 26.65 -15.11
C GLY A 113 3.39 27.40 -16.32
N PRO A 114 3.92 28.63 -16.12
CA PRO A 114 4.62 29.35 -17.18
C PRO A 114 5.81 28.52 -17.67
N GLU A 115 6.06 28.55 -18.98
CA GLU A 115 7.21 27.86 -19.58
C GLU A 115 8.49 28.33 -18.85
N PRO A 116 9.26 27.43 -18.24
CA PRO A 116 10.45 27.83 -17.52
C PRO A 116 11.40 28.47 -18.54
N ARG A 117 11.81 29.72 -18.28
CA ARG A 117 12.91 30.35 -19.02
C ARG A 117 14.06 29.35 -19.00
N LEU A 118 14.39 28.80 -20.16
CA LEU A 118 15.38 27.72 -20.35
C LEU A 118 16.78 28.20 -19.96
N MET A 119 17.02 28.40 -18.66
CA MET A 119 18.32 28.17 -18.07
C MET A 119 18.48 26.66 -18.14
N GLN A 120 19.38 26.18 -18.99
CA GLN A 120 19.67 24.76 -19.18
C GLN A 120 20.02 24.12 -17.82
N TYR A 121 19.00 23.64 -17.11
CA TYR A 121 19.17 22.73 -16.00
C TYR A 121 19.55 21.39 -16.63
N GLN A 122 20.83 21.23 -16.96
CA GLN A 122 21.41 19.92 -17.17
C GLN A 122 21.37 19.22 -15.81
N LEU A 123 20.32 18.44 -15.57
CA LEU A 123 20.27 17.53 -14.44
C LEU A 123 21.50 16.63 -14.52
N ASN A 124 22.43 16.83 -13.58
CA ASN A 124 23.54 15.92 -13.41
C ASN A 124 22.95 14.53 -13.07
N PRO A 125 23.41 13.43 -13.69
CA PRO A 125 22.95 12.08 -13.35
C PRO A 125 22.86 11.80 -11.85
N GLN A 126 23.79 12.36 -11.06
CA GLN A 126 23.79 12.24 -9.59
C GLN A 126 22.61 12.96 -8.92
N GLN A 127 22.19 14.13 -9.44
CA GLN A 127 21.06 14.88 -8.91
C GLN A 127 19.73 14.17 -9.19
N LEU A 128 19.60 13.56 -10.37
CA LEU A 128 18.42 12.76 -10.72
C LEU A 128 18.32 11.52 -9.81
N GLU A 129 19.44 10.85 -9.54
CA GLU A 129 19.47 9.71 -8.62
C GLU A 129 19.00 10.09 -7.21
N GLN A 130 19.48 11.23 -6.69
CA GLN A 130 19.05 11.76 -5.39
C GLN A 130 17.56 12.10 -5.35
N GLU A 131 17.02 12.70 -6.41
CA GLU A 131 15.58 13.02 -6.48
C GLU A 131 14.72 11.75 -6.57
N LEU A 132 15.15 10.74 -7.34
CA LEU A 132 14.46 9.44 -7.40
C LEU A 132 14.50 8.72 -6.05
N GLU A 133 15.62 8.79 -5.32
CA GLU A 133 15.72 8.20 -3.98
C GLU A 133 14.81 8.91 -2.97
N ARG A 134 14.76 10.25 -3.00
CA ARG A 134 13.85 11.05 -2.16
C ARG A 134 12.40 10.71 -2.45
N PHE A 135 12.03 10.61 -3.73
CA PHE A 135 10.69 10.27 -4.14
C PHE A 135 10.30 8.85 -3.73
N ALA A 136 11.19 7.86 -3.91
CA ALA A 136 10.98 6.49 -3.44
C ALA A 136 10.72 6.45 -1.92
N LYS A 137 11.54 7.16 -1.13
CA LYS A 137 11.35 7.29 0.33
C LYS A 137 10.01 7.92 0.70
N GLN A 138 9.55 8.93 -0.06
CA GLN A 138 8.24 9.54 0.15
C GLN A 138 7.09 8.57 -0.17
N LEU A 139 7.22 7.75 -1.22
CA LEU A 139 6.23 6.73 -1.55
C LEU A 139 6.16 5.64 -0.47
N ASP A 140 7.30 5.19 0.05
CA ASP A 140 7.35 4.22 1.15
C ASP A 140 6.62 4.73 2.38
N ALA A 141 6.95 5.94 2.84
CA ALA A 141 6.31 6.54 4.01
C ALA A 141 4.79 6.70 3.83
N ARG A 142 4.32 7.02 2.62
CA ARG A 142 2.88 7.10 2.30
C ARG A 142 2.21 5.72 2.29
N ALA A 143 2.89 4.70 1.75
CA ALA A 143 2.38 3.32 1.74
C ALA A 143 2.22 2.75 3.16
N ASP A 144 3.20 3.03 4.03
CA ASP A 144 3.15 2.64 5.44
C ASP A 144 1.99 3.35 6.15
N GLY A 145 1.82 4.65 5.93
CA GLY A 145 0.72 5.43 6.49
C GLY A 145 -0.67 4.89 6.09
N LEU A 146 -0.87 4.55 4.81
CA LEU A 146 -2.12 3.95 4.32
C LEU A 146 -2.36 2.55 4.90
N SER A 147 -1.31 1.75 5.06
CA SER A 147 -1.41 0.40 5.65
C SER A 147 -1.82 0.45 7.12
N VAL A 148 -1.28 1.41 7.89
CA VAL A 148 -1.70 1.65 9.28
C VAL A 148 -3.15 2.12 9.34
N LEU A 149 -3.55 3.03 8.46
CA LEU A 149 -4.94 3.50 8.39
C LEU A 149 -5.93 2.38 8.06
N GLU A 150 -5.58 1.49 7.11
CA GLU A 150 -6.35 0.29 6.79
C GLU A 150 -6.51 -0.60 8.03
N ALA A 151 -5.42 -0.88 8.75
CA ALA A 151 -5.46 -1.69 9.96
C ALA A 151 -6.32 -1.06 11.08
N LEU A 152 -6.22 0.25 11.29
CA LEU A 152 -7.03 0.97 12.29
C LEU A 152 -8.52 0.96 11.92
N THR A 153 -8.82 1.19 10.64
CA THR A 153 -10.20 1.14 10.13
C THR A 153 -10.80 -0.24 10.33
N LEU A 154 -10.10 -1.29 9.91
CA LEU A 154 -10.54 -2.67 10.07
C LEU A 154 -10.78 -3.00 11.54
N ARG A 155 -9.90 -2.54 12.43
CA ARG A 155 -10.06 -2.72 13.88
C ARG A 155 -11.34 -2.06 14.40
N GLU A 156 -11.62 -0.81 13.99
CA GLU A 156 -12.84 -0.12 14.40
C GLU A 156 -14.10 -0.79 13.85
N GLN A 157 -14.08 -1.27 12.62
CA GLN A 157 -15.21 -2.03 12.08
C GLN A 157 -15.46 -3.35 12.79
N VAL A 158 -14.39 -4.12 13.07
CA VAL A 158 -14.52 -5.36 13.84
C VAL A 158 -15.14 -5.06 15.20
N LYS A 159 -14.67 -4.02 15.89
CA LYS A 159 -15.28 -3.56 17.15
C LYS A 159 -16.77 -3.23 17.00
N GLN A 160 -17.17 -2.55 15.92
CA GLN A 160 -18.58 -2.23 15.68
C GLN A 160 -19.42 -3.48 15.40
N SER A 161 -18.92 -4.42 14.59
CA SER A 161 -19.62 -5.69 14.28
C SER A 161 -19.73 -6.66 15.46
N ALA A 162 -18.80 -6.55 16.40
CA ALA A 162 -18.77 -7.26 17.68
C ALA A 162 -19.69 -6.61 18.75
N PHE A 163 -20.22 -5.42 18.49
CA PHE A 163 -21.07 -4.74 19.46
C PHE A 163 -22.51 -5.27 19.36
N PRO A 164 -23.07 -5.88 20.43
CA PRO A 164 -24.39 -6.52 20.40
C PRO A 164 -25.52 -5.50 20.34
N SER A 165 -25.80 -4.98 19.14
CA SER A 165 -26.78 -3.91 18.89
C SER A 165 -28.13 -4.39 18.36
N LEU A 166 -28.18 -5.58 17.76
CA LEU A 166 -29.40 -6.09 17.13
C LEU A 166 -30.34 -6.70 18.18
N PHE A 167 -31.63 -6.39 18.08
CA PHE A 167 -32.67 -7.06 18.86
C PHE A 167 -32.66 -8.58 18.58
N PRO A 168 -32.53 -9.43 19.61
CA PRO A 168 -32.37 -10.87 19.43
C PRO A 168 -33.67 -11.58 19.04
N VAL A 169 -34.81 -10.91 19.16
CA VAL A 169 -36.13 -11.40 18.73
C VAL A 169 -36.88 -10.26 18.04
N SER A 170 -37.77 -10.60 17.12
CA SER A 170 -38.53 -9.63 16.30
C SER A 170 -39.57 -8.82 17.10
N THR A 171 -39.68 -9.04 18.41
CA THR A 171 -40.61 -8.34 19.30
C THR A 171 -39.91 -7.13 19.91
N GLY A 172 -40.43 -5.92 19.68
CA GLY A 172 -39.87 -4.67 20.22
C GLY A 172 -40.27 -4.36 21.67
N TRP A 173 -40.86 -5.31 22.40
CA TRP A 173 -41.39 -5.10 23.75
C TRP A 173 -40.66 -5.95 24.79
N PHE A 174 -40.22 -5.30 25.86
CA PHE A 174 -39.65 -5.95 27.03
C PHE A 174 -40.77 -6.29 28.01
N SER A 175 -40.87 -7.56 28.42
CA SER A 175 -41.78 -7.96 29.50
C SER A 175 -41.19 -7.72 30.88
N SER A 176 -39.86 -7.67 30.98
CA SER A 176 -39.18 -7.30 32.21
C SER A 176 -37.83 -6.65 31.99
N ASN A 177 -37.51 -5.69 32.85
CA ASN A 177 -36.30 -4.89 32.78
C ASN A 177 -35.19 -5.46 33.67
N TYR A 178 -33.94 -5.12 33.32
CA TYR A 178 -32.76 -5.32 34.14
C TYR A 178 -32.85 -4.53 35.46
N GLY A 179 -32.41 -5.13 36.57
CA GLY A 179 -32.34 -4.46 37.88
C GLY A 179 -32.95 -5.24 39.04
N TRP A 180 -32.98 -4.63 40.22
CA TRP A 180 -33.55 -5.23 41.42
C TRP A 180 -35.07 -5.30 41.35
N ARG A 181 -35.62 -6.50 41.53
CA ARG A 181 -37.07 -6.76 41.58
C ARG A 181 -37.41 -7.89 42.54
N LEU A 182 -38.70 -8.09 42.81
CA LEU A 182 -39.16 -9.29 43.50
C LEU A 182 -39.04 -10.49 42.56
N ASP A 183 -38.37 -11.53 43.02
CA ASP A 183 -38.24 -12.79 42.31
C ASP A 183 -39.61 -13.49 42.23
N PRO A 184 -40.12 -13.80 41.03
CA PRO A 184 -41.47 -14.35 40.87
C PRO A 184 -41.67 -15.75 41.48
N PHE A 185 -40.59 -16.46 41.83
CA PHE A 185 -40.68 -17.79 42.43
C PHE A 185 -40.51 -17.78 43.94
N SER A 186 -39.57 -17.00 44.48
CA SER A 186 -39.30 -16.95 45.92
C SER A 186 -39.99 -15.78 46.66
N GLY A 187 -40.48 -14.77 45.93
CA GLY A 187 -41.05 -13.56 46.51
C GLY A 187 -40.03 -12.65 47.20
N LYS A 188 -38.73 -12.95 47.11
CA LYS A 188 -37.65 -12.17 47.73
C LYS A 188 -37.06 -11.18 46.73
N GLN A 189 -36.41 -10.13 47.23
CA GLN A 189 -35.69 -9.19 46.38
C GLN A 189 -34.47 -9.87 45.74
N ALA A 190 -34.37 -9.81 44.42
CA ALA A 190 -33.30 -10.39 43.62
C ALA A 190 -32.90 -9.47 42.46
N MET A 191 -31.66 -9.59 42.00
CA MET A 191 -31.16 -8.87 40.84
C MET A 191 -31.52 -9.63 39.56
N HIS A 192 -32.18 -8.95 38.63
CA HIS A 192 -32.41 -9.46 37.29
C HIS A 192 -31.26 -9.03 36.38
N GLU A 193 -30.41 -9.98 35.98
CA GLU A 193 -29.14 -9.74 35.27
C GLU A 193 -29.30 -9.51 33.76
N GLY A 194 -30.53 -9.50 33.26
CA GLY A 194 -30.86 -9.33 31.85
C GLY A 194 -32.18 -8.62 31.61
N VAL A 195 -32.72 -8.78 30.41
CA VAL A 195 -34.06 -8.37 30.02
C VAL A 195 -34.84 -9.57 29.49
N ASP A 196 -36.14 -9.55 29.71
CA ASP A 196 -37.04 -10.58 29.22
C ASP A 196 -37.83 -10.06 28.02
N PHE A 197 -37.82 -10.80 26.91
CA PHE A 197 -38.63 -10.54 25.73
C PHE A 197 -39.76 -11.57 25.65
N MET A 198 -41.00 -11.11 25.75
CA MET A 198 -42.14 -12.00 25.59
C MET A 198 -42.32 -12.38 24.12
N ALA A 199 -42.26 -13.67 23.85
CA ALA A 199 -42.38 -14.22 22.50
C ALA A 199 -42.94 -15.64 22.56
N ALA A 200 -43.67 -16.03 21.52
CA ALA A 200 -44.25 -17.37 21.45
C ALA A 200 -43.13 -18.43 21.31
N VAL A 201 -43.36 -19.63 21.87
CA VAL A 201 -42.48 -20.78 21.67
C VAL A 201 -42.26 -21.00 20.17
N GLY A 202 -41.01 -21.23 19.77
CA GLY A 202 -40.62 -21.38 18.36
C GLY A 202 -40.20 -20.09 17.67
N THR A 203 -40.40 -18.92 18.30
CA THR A 203 -39.97 -17.64 17.72
C THR A 203 -38.45 -17.66 17.49
N PRO A 204 -37.94 -17.26 16.31
CA PRO A 204 -36.50 -17.27 16.04
C PRO A 204 -35.72 -16.37 17.00
N ILE A 205 -34.69 -16.95 17.63
CA ILE A 205 -33.66 -16.20 18.36
C ILE A 205 -32.52 -15.91 17.40
N LYS A 206 -32.13 -14.64 17.30
CA LYS A 206 -31.05 -14.14 16.45
C LYS A 206 -29.86 -13.67 17.30
N ALA A 207 -28.65 -13.86 16.78
CA ALA A 207 -27.45 -13.33 17.42
C ALA A 207 -27.44 -11.79 17.38
N ALA A 208 -27.26 -11.15 18.53
CA ALA A 208 -27.24 -9.69 18.66
C ALA A 208 -26.02 -9.04 17.98
N ALA A 209 -24.92 -9.79 17.86
CA ALA A 209 -23.68 -9.44 17.14
C ALA A 209 -22.99 -10.72 16.62
N GLY A 210 -22.00 -10.55 15.75
CA GLY A 210 -21.16 -11.66 15.30
C GLY A 210 -20.18 -12.11 16.38
N GLY A 211 -19.81 -13.38 16.41
CA GLY A 211 -18.91 -13.92 17.43
C GLY A 211 -18.72 -15.43 17.38
N VAL A 212 -18.14 -15.98 18.46
CA VAL A 212 -17.93 -17.42 18.65
C VAL A 212 -18.87 -17.91 19.74
N VAL A 213 -19.58 -19.02 19.50
CA VAL A 213 -20.41 -19.65 20.53
C VAL A 213 -19.50 -20.28 21.58
N VAL A 214 -19.53 -19.74 22.80
CA VAL A 214 -18.72 -20.24 23.93
C VAL A 214 -19.50 -21.17 24.86
N TYR A 215 -20.84 -21.18 24.75
CA TYR A 215 -21.71 -22.11 25.46
C TYR A 215 -22.94 -22.44 24.61
N SER A 216 -23.31 -23.72 24.52
CA SER A 216 -24.58 -24.15 23.94
C SER A 216 -25.03 -25.46 24.59
N ASP A 217 -25.58 -25.36 25.79
CA ASP A 217 -26.00 -26.53 26.57
C ASP A 217 -27.17 -26.21 27.54
N ILE A 218 -27.57 -27.19 28.35
CA ILE A 218 -28.56 -27.05 29.41
C ILE A 218 -27.87 -26.45 30.64
N HIS A 219 -28.40 -25.33 31.14
CA HIS A 219 -28.01 -24.72 32.39
C HIS A 219 -29.11 -24.92 33.44
N PRO A 220 -28.78 -25.22 34.72
CA PRO A 220 -29.78 -25.53 35.74
C PRO A 220 -30.85 -24.43 35.93
N GLN A 221 -30.45 -23.16 35.82
CA GLN A 221 -31.36 -22.02 36.01
C GLN A 221 -31.91 -21.47 34.68
N TYR A 222 -31.07 -21.44 33.63
CA TYR A 222 -31.39 -20.79 32.35
C TYR A 222 -32.01 -21.75 31.34
N GLY A 223 -32.11 -23.04 31.66
CA GLY A 223 -32.61 -24.05 30.73
C GLY A 223 -31.68 -24.20 29.54
N ASN A 224 -32.23 -24.35 28.33
CA ASN A 224 -31.40 -24.36 27.13
C ASN A 224 -30.82 -22.97 26.90
N MET A 225 -29.51 -22.84 27.05
CA MET A 225 -28.80 -21.57 26.96
C MET A 225 -27.77 -21.59 25.83
N ILE A 226 -27.65 -20.45 25.16
CA ILE A 226 -26.57 -20.15 24.22
C ILE A 226 -25.82 -18.93 24.76
N ALA A 227 -24.49 -18.94 24.70
CA ALA A 227 -23.67 -17.77 24.96
C ALA A 227 -22.69 -17.55 23.81
N ILE A 228 -22.59 -16.30 23.35
CA ILE A 228 -21.72 -15.89 22.24
C ILE A 228 -20.72 -14.87 22.76
N ASP A 229 -19.44 -15.15 22.58
CA ASP A 229 -18.35 -14.22 22.81
C ASP A 229 -18.11 -13.40 21.54
N HIS A 230 -18.25 -12.09 21.67
CA HIS A 230 -18.06 -11.14 20.59
C HIS A 230 -16.64 -10.54 20.57
N GLY A 231 -15.78 -10.91 21.52
CA GLY A 231 -14.48 -10.30 21.74
C GLY A 231 -14.57 -9.04 22.61
N ASN A 232 -13.40 -8.48 22.96
CA ASN A 232 -13.27 -7.32 23.86
C ASN A 232 -13.98 -7.49 25.22
N GLY A 233 -14.13 -8.73 25.69
CA GLY A 233 -14.80 -9.06 26.95
C GLY A 233 -16.33 -8.95 26.90
N LEU A 234 -16.95 -8.82 25.72
CA LEU A 234 -18.40 -8.76 25.56
C LEU A 234 -18.98 -10.15 25.24
N ILE A 235 -19.91 -10.60 26.09
CA ILE A 235 -20.63 -11.86 25.89
C ILE A 235 -22.13 -11.57 25.90
N SER A 236 -22.88 -12.13 24.96
CA SER A 236 -24.34 -12.17 25.01
C SER A 236 -24.84 -13.57 25.41
N ARG A 237 -25.88 -13.63 26.25
CA ARG A 237 -26.53 -14.90 26.63
C ARG A 237 -27.99 -14.90 26.24
N TYR A 238 -28.46 -16.06 25.80
CA TYR A 238 -29.80 -16.33 25.31
C TYR A 238 -30.32 -17.55 26.04
N ALA A 239 -31.31 -17.37 26.90
CA ALA A 239 -31.81 -18.40 27.81
C ALA A 239 -33.25 -18.81 27.51
N HIS A 240 -33.68 -19.88 28.19
CA HIS A 240 -35.01 -20.48 28.13
C HIS A 240 -35.42 -20.98 26.75
N ALA A 241 -34.47 -21.25 25.85
CA ALA A 241 -34.75 -21.70 24.50
C ALA A 241 -35.50 -23.04 24.48
N SER A 242 -36.36 -23.26 23.48
CA SER A 242 -36.94 -24.58 23.20
C SER A 242 -35.97 -25.44 22.42
N LYS A 243 -35.19 -24.82 21.52
CA LYS A 243 -34.22 -25.47 20.66
C LYS A 243 -32.97 -24.60 20.46
N ARG A 244 -31.79 -25.22 20.55
CA ARG A 244 -30.50 -24.64 20.16
C ARG A 244 -30.14 -25.12 18.76
N LEU A 245 -29.75 -24.20 17.88
CA LEU A 245 -29.40 -24.50 16.48
C LEU A 245 -27.89 -24.39 16.20
N VAL A 246 -27.12 -23.97 17.21
CA VAL A 246 -25.67 -23.82 17.16
C VAL A 246 -25.01 -24.61 18.29
N LYS A 247 -23.73 -24.93 18.14
CA LYS A 247 -22.91 -25.66 19.10
C LYS A 247 -21.73 -24.80 19.56
N THR A 248 -21.16 -25.14 20.72
CA THR A 248 -19.93 -24.52 21.19
C THR A 248 -18.82 -24.66 20.14
N GLY A 249 -18.13 -23.55 19.84
CA GLY A 249 -17.11 -23.44 18.79
C GLY A 249 -17.62 -22.89 17.46
N ASP A 250 -18.94 -22.81 17.24
CA ASP A 250 -19.49 -22.28 15.99
C ASP A 250 -19.23 -20.77 15.85
N LEU A 251 -18.88 -20.33 14.65
CA LEU A 251 -18.87 -18.92 14.27
C LEU A 251 -20.27 -18.50 13.85
N VAL A 252 -20.74 -17.37 14.38
CA VAL A 252 -22.07 -16.82 14.07
C VAL A 252 -21.96 -15.38 13.60
N LEU A 253 -22.81 -15.02 12.63
CA LEU A 253 -22.95 -13.65 12.14
C LEU A 253 -24.05 -12.91 12.91
N GLN A 254 -23.96 -11.58 12.99
CA GLN A 254 -25.04 -10.77 13.52
C GLN A 254 -26.34 -11.06 12.75
N GLY A 255 -27.43 -11.25 13.49
CA GLY A 255 -28.75 -11.56 12.92
C GLY A 255 -28.97 -13.03 12.51
N GLN A 256 -27.93 -13.87 12.58
CA GLN A 256 -28.07 -15.30 12.31
C GLN A 256 -29.02 -15.95 13.31
N LYS A 257 -29.93 -16.82 12.82
CA LYS A 257 -30.80 -17.62 13.69
C LYS A 257 -29.96 -18.65 14.46
N ILE A 258 -29.95 -18.54 15.78
CA ILE A 258 -29.15 -19.39 16.68
C ILE A 258 -30.01 -20.35 17.50
N GLY A 259 -31.30 -20.10 17.61
CA GLY A 259 -32.21 -20.91 18.41
C GLY A 259 -33.67 -20.51 18.23
N GLU A 260 -34.51 -21.07 19.09
CA GLU A 260 -35.94 -20.81 19.13
C GLU A 260 -36.39 -20.57 20.57
N VAL A 261 -37.23 -19.56 20.77
CA VAL A 261 -37.79 -19.21 22.08
C VAL A 261 -38.53 -20.40 22.68
N GLY A 262 -38.47 -20.54 24.00
CA GLY A 262 -39.14 -21.59 24.73
C GLY A 262 -39.54 -21.15 26.14
N THR A 263 -39.58 -22.12 27.04
CA THR A 263 -39.88 -21.90 28.47
C THR A 263 -39.10 -22.89 29.35
N THR A 264 -37.89 -23.26 28.95
CA THR A 264 -37.07 -24.27 29.65
C THR A 264 -36.35 -23.67 30.86
N GLY A 265 -35.98 -24.50 31.84
CA GLY A 265 -35.34 -24.01 33.07
C GLY A 265 -36.32 -23.28 33.97
N ARG A 266 -35.84 -22.27 34.69
CA ARG A 266 -36.64 -21.52 35.67
C ARG A 266 -37.41 -20.38 35.00
N SER A 267 -38.54 -20.70 34.38
CA SER A 267 -39.37 -19.75 33.62
C SER A 267 -40.84 -19.78 34.07
N THR A 268 -41.52 -18.62 34.05
CA THR A 268 -42.96 -18.49 34.33
C THR A 268 -43.83 -18.58 33.07
N GLY A 269 -43.23 -18.63 31.88
CA GLY A 269 -43.95 -18.71 30.60
C GLY A 269 -43.04 -18.45 29.39
N PRO A 270 -43.55 -18.52 28.15
CA PRO A 270 -42.73 -18.34 26.95
C PRO A 270 -42.09 -16.95 26.85
N HIS A 271 -40.76 -16.89 26.90
CA HIS A 271 -39.98 -15.67 26.73
C HIS A 271 -38.51 -15.99 26.39
N LEU A 272 -37.79 -15.01 25.86
CA LEU A 272 -36.33 -15.00 25.79
C LEU A 272 -35.79 -14.17 26.94
N HIS A 273 -34.98 -14.77 27.80
CA HIS A 273 -34.15 -14.04 28.73
C HIS A 273 -32.80 -13.74 28.06
N PHE A 274 -32.41 -12.46 28.03
CA PHE A 274 -31.24 -11.96 27.32
C PHE A 274 -30.35 -11.14 28.23
N GLU A 275 -29.06 -11.51 28.28
CA GLU A 275 -28.04 -10.81 29.08
C GLU A 275 -26.91 -10.31 28.19
N ILE A 276 -26.28 -9.22 28.61
CA ILE A 276 -25.00 -8.76 28.09
C ILE A 276 -24.03 -8.69 29.26
N LEU A 277 -22.88 -9.35 29.13
CA LEU A 277 -21.80 -9.31 30.09
C LEU A 277 -20.63 -8.54 29.51
N SER A 278 -20.06 -7.65 30.30
CA SER A 278 -18.82 -6.93 29.99
C SER A 278 -17.76 -7.32 31.01
N ASN A 279 -16.68 -7.95 30.57
CA ASN A 279 -15.62 -8.51 31.41
C ASN A 279 -16.16 -9.40 32.54
N GLY A 280 -17.18 -10.19 32.24
CA GLY A 280 -17.84 -11.09 33.20
C GLY A 280 -18.89 -10.45 34.11
N ALA A 281 -19.07 -9.12 34.09
CA ALA A 281 -20.09 -8.44 34.88
C ALA A 281 -21.38 -8.17 34.07
N PRO A 282 -22.57 -8.55 34.55
CA PRO A 282 -23.84 -8.26 33.88
C PRO A 282 -24.08 -6.76 33.71
N GLN A 283 -24.45 -6.36 32.50
CA GLN A 283 -24.77 -4.98 32.13
C GLN A 283 -26.24 -4.87 31.74
N ASN A 284 -26.82 -3.68 31.85
CA ASN A 284 -28.17 -3.43 31.35
C ASN A 284 -28.20 -3.55 29.80
N PRO A 285 -28.85 -4.58 29.23
CA PRO A 285 -28.84 -4.82 27.79
C PRO A 285 -29.51 -3.72 26.96
N VAL A 286 -30.46 -2.98 27.55
CA VAL A 286 -31.19 -1.89 26.87
C VAL A 286 -30.23 -0.78 26.40
N ARG A 287 -29.07 -0.62 27.06
CA ARG A 287 -28.05 0.37 26.66
C ARG A 287 -27.29 0.00 25.39
N TYR A 288 -27.36 -1.26 24.98
CA TYR A 288 -26.62 -1.79 23.83
C TYR A 288 -27.52 -1.94 22.60
N LEU A 289 -28.79 -2.31 22.82
CA LEU A 289 -29.74 -2.58 21.76
C LEU A 289 -30.24 -1.27 21.11
N GLN A 290 -30.13 -1.18 19.79
CA GLN A 290 -30.69 -0.06 19.03
C GLN A 290 -32.15 -0.35 18.72
N VAL A 291 -33.07 0.51 19.20
CA VAL A 291 -34.50 0.38 18.90
C VAL A 291 -34.67 0.35 17.37
N PRO A 292 -35.35 -0.65 16.78
CA PRO A 292 -35.64 -0.64 15.36
C PRO A 292 -36.43 0.63 15.03
N GLY A 293 -35.90 1.47 14.15
CA GLY A 293 -36.60 2.64 13.60
C GLY A 293 -37.71 2.26 12.64
#